data_AF-A0A956AMQ3-F1
#
_entry.id   AF-A0A956AMQ3-F1
#
_cell.length_a   1.000
_cell.length_b   1.000
_cell.length_c   1.000
_cell.angle_alpha   90.00
_cell.angle_beta   90.00
_cell.angle_gamma   90.00
#
_symmetry.space_group_name_H-M   'P 1'
#
loop_
_entity.id
_entity.type
_entity.pdbx_description
1 polymer ?
#
loop_
_entity_poly.entity_id
_entity_poly.type
_entity_poly.pdbx_seq_one_letter_code
_entity_poly.pdbx_strand_id
1 'polypeptide(L)'
;IANDGNRFTLSLCGSELHDNVANEGGGGIFFVSNNRTGAMRISRSTLCDNESLGFETNGYPGIFVLASGDPSVSGSTLSETCAAP
;
A
#
# COMPACT_ATOMS: atom_id res chain seq x y z
N ILE A 1 6.02 -1.24 4.80
CA ILE A 1 6.94 -1.49 3.66
C ILE A 1 7.33 -0.15 3.04
N ALA A 2 8.62 0.12 2.81
CA ALA A 2 9.07 1.35 2.13
C ALA A 2 9.94 1.00 0.91
N ASN A 3 9.56 1.48 -0.28
CA ASN A 3 10.34 1.32 -1.51
C ASN A 3 10.49 2.67 -2.23
N ASP A 4 11.72 3.00 -2.60
CA ASP A 4 12.09 4.17 -3.39
C ASP A 4 13.11 3.75 -4.46
N GLY A 5 12.85 4.11 -5.71
CA GLY A 5 13.75 3.84 -6.82
C GLY A 5 13.15 4.25 -8.17
N ASN A 6 13.74 3.81 -9.26
CA ASN A 6 13.24 4.12 -10.61
C ASN A 6 12.25 3.06 -11.11
N ARG A 7 12.74 1.94 -11.64
CA ARG A 7 11.92 0.89 -12.25
C ARG A 7 12.00 -0.41 -11.44
N PHE A 8 10.93 -0.70 -10.71
CA PHE A 8 10.79 -1.91 -9.94
C PHE A 8 9.31 -2.28 -9.76
N THR A 9 9.04 -3.45 -9.19
CA THR A 9 7.67 -3.88 -8.91
C THR A 9 7.57 -4.44 -7.49
N LEU A 10 6.66 -3.89 -6.70
CA LEU A 10 6.21 -4.53 -5.46
C LEU A 10 5.04 -5.46 -5.78
N SER A 11 5.15 -6.72 -5.41
CA SER A 11 4.06 -7.70 -5.54
C SER A 11 3.76 -8.32 -4.18
N LEU A 12 2.55 -8.10 -3.69
CA LEU A 12 1.99 -8.72 -2.48
C LEU A 12 0.94 -9.76 -2.91
N CYS A 13 1.10 -11.00 -2.45
CA CYS A 13 0.20 -12.08 -2.78
C CYS A 13 -0.05 -12.96 -1.56
N GLY A 14 -1.31 -13.15 -1.16
CA GLY A 14 -1.62 -14.04 -0.03
C GLY A 14 -1.11 -13.50 1.30
N SER A 15 -1.07 -12.18 1.46
CA SER A 15 -0.44 -11.53 2.61
C SER A 15 -1.45 -10.80 3.47
N GLU A 16 -1.23 -10.81 4.77
CA GLU A 16 -1.93 -9.96 5.74
C GLU A 16 -0.95 -8.88 6.20
N LEU A 17 -1.36 -7.63 6.11
CA LEU A 17 -0.57 -6.48 6.57
C LEU A 17 -1.51 -5.57 7.35
N HIS A 18 -1.33 -5.53 8.66
CA HIS A 18 -2.21 -4.79 9.56
C HIS A 18 -1.45 -4.17 10.72
N ASP A 19 -2.12 -3.23 11.42
CA ASP A 19 -1.62 -2.53 12.61
C ASP A 19 -0.30 -1.77 12.38
N ASN A 20 -0.14 -1.15 11.20
CA ASN A 20 1.05 -0.36 10.89
C ASN A 20 0.76 1.14 10.95
N VAL A 21 1.60 1.86 11.68
CA VAL A 21 1.62 3.32 11.72
C VAL A 21 3.07 3.77 11.55
N ALA A 22 3.34 4.60 10.54
CA ALA A 22 4.66 5.17 10.30
C ALA A 22 4.79 6.51 11.03
N ASN A 23 5.95 6.75 11.66
CA ASN A 23 6.22 7.99 12.38
C ASN A 23 6.21 9.23 11.46
N GLU A 24 6.46 9.02 10.17
CA GLU A 24 6.45 10.01 9.11
C GLU A 24 5.02 10.35 8.63
N GLY A 25 4.00 9.73 9.24
CA GLY A 25 2.58 10.03 9.02
C GLY A 25 1.87 9.13 8.01
N GLY A 26 2.55 8.14 7.44
CA GLY A 26 1.95 7.14 6.56
C GLY A 26 1.49 5.88 7.29
N GLY A 27 0.86 4.97 6.56
CA GLY A 27 0.45 3.66 7.08
C GLY A 27 1.41 2.52 6.70
N GLY A 28 0.83 1.42 6.22
CA GLY A 28 1.52 0.16 5.97
C GLY A 28 2.44 0.14 4.75
N ILE A 29 2.22 0.97 3.73
CA ILE A 29 3.05 0.97 2.51
C ILE A 29 3.38 2.39 2.04
N PHE A 30 4.67 2.63 1.80
CA PHE A 30 5.20 3.77 1.06
C PHE A 30 5.92 3.29 -0.20
N PHE A 31 5.46 3.70 -1.38
CA PHE A 31 6.01 3.29 -2.66
C PHE A 31 6.24 4.51 -3.55
N VAL A 32 7.49 4.72 -3.95
CA VAL A 32 7.86 5.79 -4.89
C VAL A 32 8.71 5.24 -6.04
N SER A 33 8.16 5.30 -7.23
CA SER A 33 8.88 5.21 -8.49
C SER A 33 9.20 6.62 -8.98
N ASN A 34 10.46 7.05 -8.80
CA ASN A 34 10.93 8.41 -9.06
C ASN A 34 10.65 8.88 -10.49
N ASN A 35 10.70 7.97 -11.45
CA ASN A 35 10.42 8.25 -12.86
C ASN A 35 9.08 7.68 -13.36
N ARG A 36 8.18 7.29 -12.44
CA ARG A 36 6.84 6.75 -12.74
C ARG A 36 6.85 5.56 -13.72
N THR A 37 7.83 4.67 -13.58
CA THR A 37 7.94 3.44 -14.41
C THR A 37 7.79 2.14 -13.62
N GLY A 38 7.77 2.21 -12.30
CA GLY A 38 7.51 1.10 -11.41
C GLY A 38 6.02 0.83 -11.21
N ALA A 39 5.70 -0.37 -10.72
CA ALA A 39 4.32 -0.84 -10.55
C ALA A 39 4.10 -1.48 -9.16
N MET A 40 2.86 -1.42 -8.67
CA MET A 40 2.43 -2.12 -7.46
C MET A 40 1.31 -3.10 -7.81
N ARG A 41 1.41 -4.31 -7.27
CA ARG A 41 0.39 -5.37 -7.43
C ARG A 41 0.06 -5.96 -6.07
N ILE A 42 -1.22 -5.99 -5.75
CA ILE A 42 -1.75 -6.59 -4.52
C ILE A 42 -2.81 -7.61 -4.94
N SER A 43 -2.67 -8.84 -4.47
CA SER A 43 -3.60 -9.90 -4.83
C SER A 43 -3.86 -10.87 -3.69
N ARG A 44 -5.12 -11.26 -3.46
CA ARG A 44 -5.48 -12.22 -2.40
C ARG A 44 -4.91 -11.84 -1.04
N SER A 45 -4.92 -10.55 -0.71
CA SER A 45 -4.30 -10.00 0.48
C SER A 45 -5.30 -9.18 1.27
N THR A 46 -5.08 -9.07 2.58
CA THR A 46 -5.83 -8.18 3.47
C THR A 46 -4.90 -7.12 4.00
N LEU A 47 -5.22 -5.85 3.72
CA LEU A 47 -4.57 -4.69 4.28
C LEU A 47 -5.62 -3.91 5.08
N CYS A 48 -5.48 -3.86 6.39
CA CYS A 48 -6.44 -3.22 7.29
C CYS A 48 -5.75 -2.64 8.52
N ASP A 49 -6.36 -1.67 9.22
CA ASP A 49 -5.77 -1.02 10.40
C ASP A 49 -4.34 -0.49 10.17
N ASN A 50 -4.07 -0.05 8.94
CA ASN A 50 -2.82 0.59 8.58
C ASN A 50 -3.01 2.11 8.67
N GLU A 51 -3.06 2.64 9.89
CA GLU A 51 -3.43 4.03 10.16
C GLU A 51 -2.54 5.01 9.39
N SER A 52 -3.18 5.87 8.61
CA SER A 52 -2.54 7.03 8.00
C SER A 52 -2.84 8.26 8.83
N LEU A 53 -1.79 9.01 9.17
CA LEU A 53 -1.91 10.31 9.84
C LEU A 53 -2.04 11.46 8.82
N GLY A 54 -2.53 11.15 7.63
CA GLY A 54 -2.72 12.09 6.51
C GLY A 54 -1.71 11.95 5.38
N PHE A 55 -0.79 10.96 5.43
CA PHE A 55 0.16 10.71 4.35
C PHE A 55 -0.14 9.40 3.61
N GLU A 56 -1.13 9.45 2.74
CA GLU A 56 -1.55 8.33 1.89
C GLU A 56 -2.08 8.79 0.53
N THR A 57 -2.43 7.85 -0.33
CA THR A 57 -3.07 8.10 -1.63
C THR A 57 -4.58 7.85 -1.51
N ASN A 58 -5.39 8.83 -1.91
CA ASN A 58 -6.85 8.73 -1.86
C ASN A 58 -7.36 7.44 -2.51
N GLY A 59 -8.18 6.70 -1.78
CA GLY A 59 -8.74 5.41 -2.22
C GLY A 59 -7.86 4.19 -1.90
N TYR A 60 -6.67 4.40 -1.31
CA TYR A 60 -5.75 3.33 -0.90
C TYR A 60 -5.37 3.51 0.59
N PRO A 61 -6.23 3.05 1.52
CA PRO A 61 -6.06 3.28 2.95
C PRO A 61 -4.72 2.72 3.45
N GLY A 62 -3.94 3.55 4.14
CA GLY A 62 -2.62 3.20 4.65
C GLY A 62 -1.54 3.01 3.60
N ILE A 63 -1.78 3.40 2.35
CA ILE A 63 -0.83 3.26 1.24
C ILE A 63 -0.56 4.63 0.61
N PHE A 64 0.71 5.03 0.59
CA PHE A 64 1.19 6.08 -0.28
C PHE A 64 1.86 5.48 -1.52
N VAL A 65 1.41 5.85 -2.72
CA VAL A 65 1.91 5.28 -3.97
C VAL A 65 2.13 6.34 -5.06
N LEU A 66 3.36 6.36 -5.59
CA LEU A 66 3.74 7.07 -6.79
C LEU A 66 4.28 6.06 -7.82
N ALA A 67 3.45 5.60 -8.75
CA ALA A 67 3.79 4.55 -9.72
C ALA A 67 3.45 4.98 -11.16
N SER A 68 3.65 4.09 -12.14
CA SER A 68 3.28 4.29 -13.55
C SER A 68 1.76 4.38 -13.77
N GLY A 69 0.98 4.00 -12.76
CA GLY A 69 -0.46 4.05 -12.71
C GLY A 69 -0.92 3.57 -11.34
N ASP A 70 -2.23 3.43 -11.18
CA ASP A 70 -2.83 2.95 -9.94
C ASP A 70 -2.35 1.52 -9.58
N PRO A 71 -2.24 1.20 -8.27
CA PRO A 71 -2.04 -0.18 -7.84
C PRO A 71 -3.04 -1.14 -8.45
N SER A 72 -2.55 -2.25 -9.01
CA SER A 72 -3.42 -3.34 -9.44
C SER A 72 -3.85 -4.15 -8.22
N VAL A 73 -5.12 -4.07 -7.85
CA VAL A 73 -5.69 -4.77 -6.68
C VAL A 73 -6.67 -5.84 -7.16
N SER A 74 -6.52 -7.09 -6.70
CA SER A 74 -7.38 -8.20 -7.15
C SER A 74 -7.64 -9.24 -6.08
N GLY A 75 -8.91 -9.52 -5.78
CA GLY A 75 -9.29 -10.47 -4.72
C GLY A 75 -8.72 -10.10 -3.35
N SER A 76 -8.50 -8.80 -3.10
CA SER A 76 -7.91 -8.28 -1.88
C SER A 76 -8.88 -7.34 -1.18
N THR A 77 -8.72 -7.20 0.12
CA THR A 77 -9.42 -6.20 0.94
C THR A 77 -8.43 -5.13 1.34
N LEU A 78 -8.74 -3.87 1.02
CA LEU A 78 -8.06 -2.69 1.54
C LEU A 78 -9.09 -1.91 2.36
N SER A 79 -8.86 -1.74 3.65
CA SER A 79 -9.81 -1.05 4.54
C SER A 79 -9.10 -0.27 5.64
N GLU A 80 -9.78 0.72 6.20
CA GLU A 80 -9.31 1.42 7.39
C GLU A 80 -9.28 0.49 8.61
N THR A 81 -10.26 -0.41 8.72
CA THR A 81 -10.40 -1.33 9.86
C THR A 81 -10.37 -2.79 9.43
N CYS A 82 -9.82 -3.66 10.27
CA CYS A 82 -9.89 -5.10 10.05
C CYS A 82 -11.31 -5.62 10.30
N ALA A 83 -11.69 -6.67 9.55
CA ALA A 83 -12.92 -7.38 9.83
C ALA A 83 -12.82 -8.03 11.21
N ALA A 84 -13.92 -7.99 11.97
CA ALA A 84 -13.99 -8.74 13.22
C ALA A 84 -13.75 -10.24 12.95
N PRO A 85 -13.05 -10.94 13.86
CA PRO A 85 -12.79 -12.38 13.73
C PRO A 85 -14.06 -13.23 13.72
#